data_AF-A0A8J3ICY2-F1
#
_entry.id   AF-A0A8J3ICY2-F1
#
_cell.length_a   1.000
_cell.length_b   1.000
_cell.length_c   1.000
_cell.angle_alpha   90.00
_cell.angle_beta   90.00
_cell.angle_gamma   90.00
#
_symmetry.space_group_name_H-M   'P 1'
#
loop_
_entity.id
_entity.type
_entity.pdbx_description
1 polymer ?
#
loop_
_entity_poly.entity_id
_entity_poly.type
_entity_poly.pdbx_seq_one_letter_code
_entity_poly.pdbx_strand_id
1 'polypeptide(L)' 'MELRQVKYLNNLIEQEHRFIKHLIKPGLGFFSFETASRTLQGYEVMNMLRKGQIQGVAKGDIFSLQAFIAHLFGLAA' A
#
# COMPACT_ATOMS: atom_id res chain seq x y z
N MET A 1 -22.52 12.62 -21.46
CA MET A 1 -21.48 11.61 -21.21
C MET A 1 -22.18 10.29 -20.94
N GLU A 2 -22.20 9.39 -21.92
CA GLU A 2 -22.69 8.03 -21.69
C GLU A 2 -21.67 7.27 -20.85
N LEU A 3 -22.02 6.98 -19.60
CA LEU A 3 -21.25 6.06 -18.76
C LEU A 3 -21.53 4.65 -19.29
N ARG A 4 -20.65 4.13 -20.15
CA ARG A 4 -20.66 2.71 -20.50
C ARG A 4 -20.33 1.94 -19.21
N GLN A 5 -21.34 1.40 -18.53
CA GLN A 5 -21.14 0.58 -17.33
C GLN A 5 -20.45 -0.72 -17.73
N VAL A 6 -19.11 -0.69 -17.80
CA VAL A 6 -18.31 -1.89 -17.90
C VAL A 6 -18.23 -2.48 -16.51
N LYS A 7 -19.26 -3.23 -16.13
CA LYS A 7 -19.43 -3.83 -14.79
C LYS A 7 -18.17 -4.52 -14.28
N TYR A 8 -17.42 -5.17 -15.16
CA TYR A 8 -16.14 -5.81 -14.85
C TYR A 8 -15.05 -4.82 -14.39
N LEU A 9 -14.86 -3.71 -15.11
CA LEU A 9 -13.87 -2.69 -14.75
C LEU A 9 -14.25 -1.98 -13.45
N ASN A 10 -15.55 -1.72 -13.25
CA ASN A 10 -16.05 -1.16 -12.00
C ASN A 10 -15.77 -2.10 -10.82
N ASN A 11 -16.02 -3.40 -10.97
CA ASN A 11 -15.73 -4.39 -9.94
C ASN A 11 -14.23 -4.45 -9.61
N LEU A 12 -13.34 -4.36 -10.61
CA LEU A 12 -11.89 -4.36 -10.40
C LEU A 12 -11.45 -3.15 -9.58
N ILE A 13 -11.92 -1.95 -9.95
CA ILE A 13 -11.62 -0.70 -9.25
C ILE A 13 -12.17 -0.74 -7.82
N GLU A 14 -13.42 -1.19 -7.65
CA GLU A 14 -14.06 -1.31 -6.33
C GLU A 14 -13.33 -2.31 -5.41
N GLN A 15 -12.78 -3.37 -5.98
CA GLN A 15 -12.04 -4.39 -5.23
C GLN A 15 -10.70 -3.87 -4.70
N GLU A 16 -9.93 -3.16 -5.53
CA GLU A 16 -8.71 -2.47 -5.10
C GLU A 16 -9.00 -1.46 -3.97
N HIS A 17 -10.04 -0.65 -4.13
CA HIS A 17 -10.43 0.33 -3.12
C HIS A 17 -10.91 -0.30 -1.80
N ARG A 18 -11.43 -1.53 -1.81
CA ARG A 18 -11.92 -2.22 -0.61
C ARG A 18 -10.82 -2.41 0.44
N PHE A 19 -9.61 -2.75 0.00
CA PHE A 19 -8.46 -2.93 0.89
C PHE A 19 -8.10 -1.62 1.59
N ILE A 20 -7.96 -0.55 0.80
CA ILE A 20 -7.65 0.79 1.30
C ILE A 20 -8.73 1.29 2.26
N LYS A 21 -10.02 1.13 1.90
CA LYS A 21 -11.15 1.50 2.78
C LYS A 21 -11.14 0.72 4.08
N HIS A 22 -10.78 -0.56 4.07
CA HIS A 22 -10.72 -1.38 5.27
C HIS A 22 -9.62 -0.88 6.23
N LEU A 23 -8.45 -0.52 5.72
CA LEU A 23 -7.34 0.00 6.51
C LEU A 23 -7.61 1.38 7.11
N ILE A 24 -8.30 2.25 6.37
CA ILE A 24 -8.56 3.63 6.79
C ILE A 24 -9.77 3.74 7.72
N LYS A 25 -10.75 2.84 7.61
CA LYS A 25 -12.02 2.90 8.38
C LYS A 25 -11.82 3.06 9.89
N PRO A 26 -10.87 2.37 10.56
CA PRO A 26 -10.60 2.60 11.98
C PRO A 26 -10.04 3.99 12.32
N GLY A 27 -9.36 4.63 11.36
CA GLY A 27 -8.75 5.96 11.52
C GLY A 27 -9.67 7.13 11.15
N LEU A 28 -10.96 6.89 10.90
CA LEU A 28 -11.97 7.90 10.50
C LEU A 28 -11.70 8.63 9.17
N GLY A 29 -10.78 8.13 8.34
CA GLY A 29 -10.43 8.80 7.09
C GLY A 29 -9.07 9.49 7.14
N PHE A 30 -8.86 10.37 6.17
CA PHE A 30 -7.70 11.26 6.11
C PHE A 30 -8.15 12.69 6.37
N PHE A 31 -7.36 13.43 7.15
CA PHE A 31 -7.64 14.85 7.43
C PHE A 31 -7.30 15.78 6.26
N SER A 32 -6.34 15.39 5.41
CA SER A 32 -5.89 16.20 4.27
C SER A 32 -5.44 15.32 3.10
N PHE A 33 -5.37 15.91 1.91
CA PHE A 33 -4.82 15.21 0.74
C PHE A 33 -3.36 14.81 0.93
N GLU A 34 -2.57 15.66 1.58
CA GLU A 34 -1.17 15.40 1.89
C GLU A 34 -0.99 14.19 2.81
N THR A 35 -1.80 14.10 3.88
CA THR A 35 -1.79 12.94 4.80
C THR A 35 -2.28 11.67 4.12
N ALA A 36 -3.30 11.78 3.26
CA ALA A 36 -3.76 10.67 2.43
C ALA A 36 -2.65 10.15 1.51
N SER A 37 -1.98 11.05 0.80
CA SER A 37 -0.91 10.71 -0.15
C SER A 37 0.24 9.98 0.54
N ARG A 38 0.75 10.51 1.66
CA ARG A 38 1.81 9.85 2.45
C ARG A 38 1.39 8.48 2.96
N THR A 39 0.17 8.35 3.46
CA THR A 39 -0.32 7.07 4.00
C THR A 39 -0.48 6.02 2.90
N LEU A 40 -1.01 6.41 1.74
CA LEU A 40 -1.15 5.51 0.58
C LEU A 40 0.21 5.05 0.06
N GLN A 41 1.21 5.94 -0.01
CA GLN A 41 2.59 5.57 -0.37
C GLN A 41 3.16 4.55 0.63
N GLY A 42 2.93 4.74 1.93
CA GLY A 42 3.33 3.77 2.96
C GLY A 42 2.69 2.39 2.73
N TYR A 43 1.38 2.33 2.46
CA TYR A 43 0.70 1.07 2.17
C TYR A 43 1.20 0.41 0.89
N GLU A 44 1.54 1.18 -0.14
CA GLU A 44 2.13 0.67 -1.38
C GLU A 44 3.49 0.02 -1.11
N VAL A 45 4.39 0.69 -0.37
CA VAL A 45 5.70 0.14 0.03
C VAL A 45 5.52 -1.15 0.82
N MET A 46 4.61 -1.19 1.79
CA MET A 46 4.33 -2.40 2.58
C MET A 46 3.79 -3.55 1.71
N ASN A 47 2.98 -3.24 0.70
CA ASN A 47 2.47 -4.23 -0.24
C ASN A 47 3.58 -4.78 -1.16
N MET A 48 4.49 -3.92 -1.64
CA MET A 48 5.67 -4.31 -2.41
C MET A 48 6.59 -5.22 -1.60
N LEU A 49 6.83 -4.88 -0.33
CA LEU A 49 7.60 -5.72 0.61
C LEU A 49 6.95 -7.10 0.78
N ARG A 50 5.64 -7.15 1.08
CA ARG A 50 4.92 -8.41 1.24
C ARG A 50 4.97 -9.29 -0.01
N LYS A 51 4.95 -8.69 -1.20
CA LYS A 51 5.02 -9.39 -2.48
C LYS A 51 6.45 -9.80 -2.86
N GLY A 52 7.48 -9.28 -2.21
CA GLY A 52 8.89 -9.48 -2.58
C GLY A 52 9.26 -8.75 -3.87
N GLN A 53 8.63 -7.60 -4.13
CA GLN A 53 8.89 -6.77 -5.31
C GLN A 53 10.04 -5.76 -5.09
N ILE A 54 10.64 -5.76 -3.90
CA ILE A 54 11.75 -4.86 -3.56
C ILE A 54 13.05 -5.50 -4.04
N GLN A 55 13.82 -4.77 -4.84
CA GLN A 55 15.11 -5.23 -5.33
C GLN A 55 16.06 -5.52 -4.16
N GLY A 56 16.64 -6.72 -4.14
CA GLY A 56 17.52 -7.16 -3.05
C GLY A 56 16.81 -7.75 -1.83
N VAL A 57 15.47 -7.77 -1.78
CA VAL A 57 14.71 -8.47 -0.72
C VAL A 57 13.89 -9.59 -1.35
N ALA A 58 14.39 -10.81 -1.24
CA ALA A 58 13.66 -11.99 -1.72
C ALA A 58 12.38 -12.19 -0.89
N LYS A 59 11.32 -12.69 -1.54
CA LYS A 59 10.07 -13.00 -0.86
C LYS A 59 10.31 -14.06 0.22
N GLY A 60 10.00 -13.75 1.47
CA GLY A 60 10.19 -14.64 2.62
C GLY A 60 11.57 -14.57 3.26
N ASP A 61 12.49 -13.74 2.73
CA ASP A 61 13.75 -13.42 3.40
C ASP A 61 13.51 -12.37 4.49
N ILE A 62 13.30 -12.86 5.70
CA ILE A 62 12.99 -12.04 6.89
C ILE A 62 14.18 -11.16 7.28
N PHE A 63 15.42 -11.63 7.09
CA PHE A 63 16.61 -10.89 7.49
C PHE A 63 16.84 -9.68 6.58
N SER A 64 16.74 -9.88 5.26
CA SER A 64 16.85 -8.78 4.29
C SER A 64 15.69 -7.79 4.44
N LEU A 65 14.48 -8.27 4.75
CA LEU A 65 13.32 -7.43 5.05
C LEU A 65 13.56 -6.57 6.31
N GLN A 66 14.04 -7.18 7.39
CA GLN A 66 14.33 -6.47 8.63
C GLN A 66 15.42 -5.42 8.44
N ALA A 67 16.50 -5.75 7.72
CA ALA A 67 17.57 -4.81 7.41
C ALA A 67 17.07 -3.63 6.55
N PHE A 68 16.25 -3.91 5.53
CA PHE A 68 15.64 -2.89 4.69
C PHE A 68 14.74 -1.94 5.50
N ILE A 69 13.87 -2.49 6.36
CA ILE A 69 13.00 -1.70 7.24
C ILE A 69 13.84 -0.86 8.21
N ALA A 70 14.85 -1.45 8.85
CA ALA A 70 15.71 -0.72 9.77
C ALA A 70 16.44 0.45 9.09
N HIS A 71 16.90 0.25 7.85
CA HIS A 71 17.51 1.32 7.06
C HIS A 71 16.49 2.40 6.67
N LEU A 72 15.29 2.01 6.22
CA LEU A 72 14.22 2.94 5.84
C LEU A 72 13.82 3.88 6.98
N PHE A 73 13.82 3.39 8.22
CA PHE A 73 13.49 4.17 9.42
C PHE A 73 14.71 4.77 10.13
N GLY A 74 15.93 4.60 9.59
CA GLY A 74 17.15 5.13 10.20
C GLY A 74 17.51 4.49 11.55
N LEU A 75 17.04 3.28 11.81
CA LEU A 75 17.27 2.53 13.05
C LEU A 75 18.59 1.75 13.04
N ALA A 76 19.13 1.48 11.85
CA ALA A 76 20.45 0.91 11.65
C ALA A 76 21.40 2.03 11.20
N ALA A 77 22.15 2.58 12.15
CA ALA A 77 23.30 3.47 11.92
C ALA A 77 24.59 2.73 12.28
#